data_AF-G6AW75-F1
#
_entry.id   AF-G6AW75-F1
#
_cell.length_a   1.000
_cell.length_b   1.000
_cell.length_c   1.000
_cell.angle_alpha   90.00
_cell.angle_beta   90.00
_cell.angle_gamma   90.00
#
_symmetry.space_group_name_H-M   'P 1'
#
loop_
_entity.id
_entity.type
_entity.pdbx_description
1 polymer ?
#
loop_
_entity_poly.entity_id
_entity_poly.type
_entity_poly.pdbx_seq_one_letter_code
_entity_poly.pdbx_strand_id
1 'polypeptide(L)'
;MKQRTLIIALCSFALMSFCVSKNAIKYEKGTAVVNTTSIVKARGFQGKTPVKIYIRNGKVQKIVALPNQDTPSVFAQAETLLKKFVGKSVDEAEQMKVDGVSGATYSSKALIQNVKGGLKYYRENKK
;
A
#
# COMPACT_ATOMS: atom_id res chain seq x y z
N MET A 1 13.41 -20.11 54.14
CA MET A 1 12.69 -18.86 53.81
C MET A 1 12.89 -18.53 52.35
N LYS A 2 11.81 -18.54 51.58
CA LYS A 2 11.75 -18.31 50.13
C LYS A 2 11.94 -16.79 49.87
N GLN A 3 12.98 -16.39 49.15
CA GLN A 3 13.02 -15.07 48.52
C GLN A 3 12.94 -15.22 47.01
N ARG A 4 11.87 -14.64 46.48
CA ARG A 4 11.52 -14.53 45.06
C ARG A 4 12.10 -13.21 44.58
N THR A 5 12.92 -13.21 43.53
CA THR A 5 13.33 -11.99 42.83
C THR A 5 13.52 -12.35 41.36
N LEU A 6 12.43 -12.26 40.58
CA LEU A 6 12.13 -11.16 39.66
C LEU A 6 13.11 -11.11 38.48
N ILE A 7 12.82 -11.92 37.45
CA ILE A 7 13.46 -11.86 36.14
C ILE A 7 12.95 -10.60 35.45
N ILE A 8 13.78 -9.56 35.38
CA ILE A 8 13.53 -8.39 34.53
C ILE A 8 13.87 -8.82 33.10
N ALA A 9 12.83 -9.12 32.33
CA ALA A 9 12.95 -9.30 30.89
C ALA A 9 13.34 -7.94 30.27
N LEU A 10 14.64 -7.71 30.07
CA LEU A 10 15.09 -6.81 29.02
C LEU A 10 14.68 -7.44 27.69
N CYS A 11 13.45 -7.16 27.25
CA CYS A 11 13.12 -7.15 25.84
C CYS A 11 13.99 -6.07 25.19
N SER A 12 15.24 -6.46 24.92
CA SER A 12 16.11 -5.77 23.98
C SER A 12 15.26 -5.48 22.76
N PHE A 13 14.95 -4.20 22.58
CA PHE A 13 14.38 -3.63 21.38
C PHE A 13 15.25 -4.12 20.23
N ALA A 14 14.83 -5.21 19.61
CA ALA A 14 15.38 -5.64 18.36
C ALA A 14 15.13 -4.46 17.42
N LEU A 15 16.20 -3.73 17.10
CA LEU A 15 16.28 -2.87 15.94
C LEU A 15 15.85 -3.74 14.76
N MET A 16 14.55 -3.73 14.47
CA MET A 16 13.97 -4.46 13.37
C MET A 16 14.56 -3.83 12.14
N SER A 17 15.62 -4.47 11.66
CA SER A 17 16.37 -4.15 10.46
C SER A 17 15.39 -3.74 9.39
N PHE A 18 15.41 -2.46 9.03
CA PHE A 18 14.70 -1.88 7.90
C PHE A 18 15.40 -2.39 6.64
N CYS A 19 15.40 -3.71 6.43
CA CYS A 19 15.83 -4.30 5.18
C CYS A 19 14.75 -3.93 4.15
N VAL A 20 14.96 -2.79 3.49
CA VAL A 20 14.27 -2.42 2.25
C VAL A 20 14.59 -3.50 1.25
N SER A 21 13.72 -4.51 1.20
CA SER A 21 13.77 -5.59 0.21
C SER A 21 13.75 -4.96 -1.18
N LYS A 22 14.83 -5.17 -1.94
CA LYS A 22 15.09 -4.66 -3.30
C LYS A 22 14.08 -5.10 -4.39
N ASN A 23 12.99 -5.78 -4.04
CA ASN A 23 11.94 -6.16 -4.98
C ASN A 23 10.58 -5.67 -4.46
N ALA A 24 10.04 -4.65 -5.14
CA ALA A 24 8.73 -4.08 -4.83
C ALA A 24 7.57 -5.01 -5.19
N ILE A 25 7.82 -6.06 -5.98
CA ILE A 25 6.88 -7.12 -6.31
C ILE A 25 7.30 -8.39 -5.57
N LYS A 26 6.38 -8.97 -4.80
CA LYS A 26 6.51 -10.31 -4.20
C LYS A 26 5.46 -11.24 -4.81
N TYR A 27 5.79 -12.51 -5.03
CA TYR A 27 4.83 -13.50 -5.54
C TYR A 27 4.51 -14.51 -4.44
N GLU A 28 3.23 -14.67 -4.15
CA GLU A 28 2.72 -15.59 -3.12
C GLU A 28 1.57 -16.41 -3.70
N LYS A 29 1.73 -17.74 -3.76
CA LYS A 29 0.68 -18.69 -4.24
C LYS A 29 0.03 -18.25 -5.58
N GLY A 30 0.84 -17.79 -6.53
CA GLY A 30 0.37 -17.31 -7.84
C GLY A 30 -0.25 -15.90 -7.86
N THR A 31 -0.13 -15.15 -6.76
CA THR A 31 -0.56 -13.75 -6.66
C THR A 31 0.65 -12.84 -6.58
N ALA A 32 0.74 -11.83 -7.44
CA ALA A 32 1.71 -10.77 -7.34
C ALA A 32 1.22 -9.70 -6.34
N VAL A 33 2.09 -9.33 -5.40
CA VAL A 33 1.84 -8.31 -4.38
C VAL A 33 2.82 -7.17 -4.62
N VAL A 34 2.31 -6.04 -5.10
CA VAL A 34 3.07 -4.85 -5.42
C VAL A 34 2.99 -3.87 -4.26
N ASN A 35 4.13 -3.50 -3.65
CA ASN A 35 4.20 -2.49 -2.60
C ASN A 35 4.70 -1.17 -3.20
N THR A 36 3.89 -0.10 -3.11
CA THR A 36 4.23 1.17 -3.76
C THR A 36 5.19 2.06 -2.97
N THR A 37 5.48 1.74 -1.70
CA THR A 37 6.24 2.58 -0.75
C THR A 37 7.53 3.18 -1.32
N SER A 38 8.30 2.40 -2.07
CA SER A 38 9.60 2.81 -2.62
C SER A 38 9.59 3.11 -4.12
N ILE A 39 8.48 2.82 -4.81
CA ILE A 39 8.39 2.90 -6.28
C ILE A 39 7.44 4.01 -6.77
N VAL A 40 6.56 4.53 -5.91
CA VAL A 40 5.69 5.66 -6.24
C VAL A 40 5.87 6.77 -5.21
N LYS A 41 6.08 8.01 -5.69
CA LYS A 41 6.28 9.20 -4.86
C LYS A 41 5.00 10.05 -4.73
N ALA A 42 3.85 9.40 -4.55
CA ALA A 42 2.57 10.07 -4.39
C ALA A 42 2.38 10.58 -2.95
N ARG A 43 1.78 11.77 -2.80
CA ARG A 43 1.55 12.45 -1.52
C ARG A 43 0.10 12.86 -1.37
N GLY A 44 -0.51 12.42 -0.28
CA GLY A 44 -1.81 12.86 0.22
C GLY A 44 -1.73 14.21 0.93
N PHE A 45 -2.62 14.44 1.89
CA PHE A 45 -2.73 15.74 2.56
C PHE A 45 -1.57 16.02 3.54
N GLN A 46 -1.18 15.05 4.36
CA GLN A 46 -0.12 15.17 5.37
C GLN A 46 1.13 14.36 5.06
N GLY A 47 1.10 13.48 4.04
CA GLY A 47 2.27 12.67 3.74
C GLY A 47 2.09 11.68 2.61
N LYS A 48 2.93 10.64 2.60
CA LYS A 48 2.82 9.54 1.63
C LYS A 48 1.62 8.65 1.99
N THR A 49 0.92 8.15 0.98
CA THR A 49 -0.23 7.24 1.13
C THR A 49 -0.03 5.91 0.39
N PRO A 50 1.02 5.13 0.73
CA PRO A 50 1.39 3.96 -0.05
C PRO A 50 0.31 2.86 0.01
N VAL A 51 0.31 1.96 -0.97
CA VAL A 51 -0.65 0.86 -1.06
C VAL A 51 0.06 -0.47 -1.37
N LYS A 52 -0.61 -1.57 -1.06
CA LYS A 52 -0.32 -2.90 -1.62
C LYS A 52 -1.40 -3.28 -2.63
N ILE A 53 -0.97 -3.68 -3.83
CA ILE A 53 -1.84 -4.12 -4.92
C ILE A 53 -1.64 -5.62 -5.10
N TYR A 54 -2.73 -6.39 -5.03
CA TYR A 54 -2.75 -7.83 -5.22
C TYR A 54 -3.27 -8.13 -6.62
N ILE A 55 -2.46 -8.77 -7.45
CA ILE A 55 -2.74 -9.05 -8.85
C ILE A 55 -2.68 -10.56 -9.06
N ARG A 56 -3.72 -11.12 -9.68
CA ARG A 56 -3.76 -12.54 -10.06
C ARG A 56 -4.44 -12.67 -11.42
N ASN A 57 -3.89 -13.52 -12.28
CA ASN A 57 -4.42 -13.75 -13.64
C ASN A 57 -4.61 -12.43 -14.42
N GLY A 58 -3.68 -11.48 -14.28
CA GLY A 58 -3.74 -10.18 -14.96
C GLY A 58 -4.82 -9.21 -14.45
N LYS A 59 -5.49 -9.52 -13.34
CA LYS A 59 -6.53 -8.67 -12.74
C LYS A 59 -6.18 -8.22 -11.33
N VAL A 60 -6.66 -7.04 -10.97
CA VAL A 60 -6.54 -6.49 -9.61
C VAL A 60 -7.55 -7.21 -8.71
N GLN A 61 -7.05 -8.01 -7.76
CA GLN A 61 -7.88 -8.76 -6.82
C GLN A 61 -8.23 -7.94 -5.58
N LYS A 62 -7.27 -7.17 -5.09
CA LYS A 62 -7.39 -6.39 -3.86
C LYS A 62 -6.39 -5.24 -3.87
N ILE A 63 -6.77 -4.13 -3.25
CA ILE A 63 -5.84 -3.06 -2.92
C ILE A 63 -6.01 -2.75 -1.44
N VAL A 64 -4.89 -2.56 -0.74
CA VAL A 64 -4.86 -2.24 0.69
C VAL A 64 -4.04 -0.98 0.89
N ALA A 65 -4.63 0.05 1.47
CA ALA A 65 -3.86 1.21 1.92
C ALA A 65 -2.91 0.80 3.05
N LEU A 66 -1.69 1.30 3.00
CA LEU A 66 -0.72 1.15 4.08
C LEU A 66 -0.81 2.35 5.03
N PRO A 67 -0.21 2.25 6.23
CA PRO A 67 -0.19 3.35 7.19
C PRO A 67 0.28 4.66 6.55
N ASN A 68 -0.41 5.74 6.90
CA ASN A 68 -0.17 7.09 6.40
C ASN A 68 -0.48 8.12 7.50
N GLN A 69 -0.26 9.39 7.19
CA GLN A 69 -0.35 10.50 8.15
C GLN A 69 -1.58 11.37 7.92
N ASP A 70 -2.43 11.09 6.93
CA ASP A 70 -3.61 11.91 6.68
C ASP A 70 -4.64 11.77 7.82
N THR A 71 -5.51 12.77 7.97
CA THR A 71 -6.61 12.73 8.95
C THR A 71 -7.47 11.48 8.71
N PRO A 72 -7.62 10.56 9.68
CA PRO A 72 -8.22 9.25 9.44
C PRO A 72 -9.61 9.29 8.82
N SER A 73 -10.49 10.17 9.30
CA SER A 73 -11.85 10.31 8.78
C SER A 73 -11.89 10.79 7.32
N VAL A 74 -11.00 11.71 6.94
CA VAL A 74 -10.88 12.24 5.57
C VAL A 74 -10.23 11.20 4.65
N PHE A 75 -9.19 10.52 5.13
CA PHE A 75 -8.52 9.48 4.36
C PHE A 75 -9.44 8.29 4.06
N ALA A 76 -10.26 7.88 5.03
CA ALA A 76 -11.23 6.80 4.85
C ALA A 76 -12.22 7.11 3.71
N GLN A 77 -12.61 8.37 3.51
CA GLN A 77 -13.44 8.78 2.38
C GLN A 77 -12.72 8.56 1.05
N ALA A 78 -11.45 8.96 0.93
CA ALA A 78 -10.64 8.74 -0.26
C ALA A 78 -10.34 7.24 -0.51
N GLU A 79 -10.14 6.45 0.54
CA GLU A 79 -9.83 5.01 0.45
C GLU A 79 -10.92 4.22 -0.26
N THR A 80 -12.18 4.67 -0.19
CA THR A 80 -13.30 4.06 -0.91
C THR A 80 -13.07 3.95 -2.42
N LEU A 81 -12.26 4.86 -3.01
CA LEU A 81 -11.91 4.85 -4.42
C LEU A 81 -11.16 3.59 -4.86
N LEU A 82 -10.41 2.95 -3.94
CA LEU A 82 -9.64 1.75 -4.26
C LEU A 82 -10.52 0.60 -4.77
N LYS A 83 -11.78 0.53 -4.32
CA LYS A 83 -12.75 -0.47 -4.77
C LYS A 83 -13.05 -0.37 -6.28
N LYS A 84 -12.93 0.82 -6.88
CA LYS A 84 -13.22 1.05 -8.30
C LYS A 84 -12.24 0.31 -9.23
N PHE A 85 -11.04 -0.03 -8.73
CA PHE A 85 -10.02 -0.74 -9.50
C PHE A 85 -10.10 -2.26 -9.35
N VAL A 86 -10.81 -2.77 -8.35
CA VAL A 86 -10.90 -4.21 -8.09
C VAL A 86 -11.71 -4.90 -9.21
N GLY A 87 -11.23 -6.05 -9.67
CA GLY A 87 -11.81 -6.85 -10.75
C GLY A 87 -11.39 -6.40 -12.16
N LYS A 88 -10.77 -5.22 -12.28
CA LYS A 88 -10.27 -4.68 -13.55
C LYS A 88 -8.97 -5.35 -13.97
N SER A 89 -8.73 -5.42 -15.28
CA SER A 89 -7.40 -5.82 -15.77
C SER A 89 -6.37 -4.77 -15.36
N VAL A 90 -5.09 -5.18 -15.31
CA VAL A 90 -4.00 -4.26 -15.00
C VAL A 90 -3.97 -3.07 -15.98
N ASP A 91 -4.14 -3.32 -17.28
CA ASP A 91 -4.10 -2.28 -18.31
C ASP A 91 -5.29 -1.32 -18.20
N GLU A 92 -6.49 -1.85 -17.96
CA GLU A 92 -7.69 -1.04 -17.75
C GLU A 92 -7.53 -0.15 -16.51
N ALA A 93 -7.17 -0.74 -15.37
CA ALA A 93 -7.01 -0.04 -14.11
C ALA A 93 -5.94 1.07 -14.15
N GLU A 94 -4.85 0.86 -14.88
CA GLU A 94 -3.81 1.89 -15.09
C GLU A 94 -4.35 3.11 -15.85
N GLN A 95 -5.20 2.88 -16.85
CA GLN A 95 -5.68 3.93 -17.75
C GLN A 95 -6.97 4.61 -17.26
N MET A 96 -7.74 3.96 -16.38
CA MET A 96 -9.00 4.47 -15.83
C MET A 96 -8.91 5.93 -15.35
N LYS A 97 -9.85 6.76 -15.79
CA LYS A 97 -10.09 8.07 -15.16
C LYS A 97 -11.01 7.85 -13.96
N VAL A 98 -10.57 8.28 -12.79
CA VAL A 98 -11.29 8.09 -11.53
C VAL A 98 -11.46 9.44 -10.88
N ASP A 99 -12.69 9.83 -10.62
CA ASP A 99 -13.00 11.07 -9.92
C ASP A 99 -12.55 10.99 -8.47
N GLY A 100 -12.00 12.10 -7.98
CA GLY A 100 -11.65 12.27 -6.57
C GLY A 100 -12.88 12.46 -5.70
N VAL A 101 -12.68 12.35 -4.38
CA VAL A 101 -13.73 12.61 -3.40
C VAL A 101 -13.61 14.05 -2.90
N SER A 102 -14.71 14.80 -2.97
CA SER A 102 -14.82 16.16 -2.42
C SER A 102 -14.47 16.16 -0.93
N GLY A 103 -13.65 17.12 -0.49
CA GLY A 103 -13.14 17.17 0.89
C GLY A 103 -11.92 16.26 1.15
N ALA A 104 -11.58 15.35 0.24
CA ALA A 104 -10.42 14.45 0.35
C ALA A 104 -9.56 14.45 -0.93
N THR A 105 -9.46 15.60 -1.62
CA THR A 105 -8.84 15.72 -2.95
C THR A 105 -7.38 15.28 -3.00
N TYR A 106 -6.55 15.72 -2.05
CA TYR A 106 -5.12 15.37 -2.03
C TYR A 106 -4.92 13.87 -1.82
N SER A 107 -5.57 13.29 -0.81
CA SER A 107 -5.55 11.85 -0.54
C SER A 107 -6.08 11.04 -1.71
N SER A 108 -7.17 11.50 -2.36
CA SER A 108 -7.76 10.86 -3.54
C SER A 108 -6.77 10.80 -4.71
N LYS A 109 -6.16 11.94 -5.07
CA LYS A 109 -5.15 12.00 -6.14
C LYS A 109 -3.97 11.09 -5.82
N ALA A 110 -3.51 11.08 -4.57
CA ALA A 110 -2.39 10.27 -4.15
C ALA A 110 -2.68 8.76 -4.22
N LEU A 111 -3.87 8.32 -3.82
CA LEU A 111 -4.27 6.91 -3.95
C LEU A 111 -4.38 6.50 -5.42
N ILE A 112 -4.97 7.32 -6.28
CA ILE A 112 -5.05 7.06 -7.73
C ILE A 112 -3.64 6.94 -8.32
N GLN A 113 -2.74 7.87 -7.98
CA GLN A 113 -1.35 7.84 -8.43
C GLN A 113 -0.60 6.60 -7.95
N ASN A 114 -0.79 6.19 -6.68
CA ASN A 114 -0.21 4.97 -6.12
C ASN A 114 -0.68 3.74 -6.88
N VAL A 115 -1.98 3.61 -7.13
CA VAL A 115 -2.54 2.46 -7.87
C VAL A 115 -1.95 2.42 -9.28
N LYS A 116 -2.05 3.50 -10.04
CA LYS A 116 -1.56 3.56 -11.42
C LYS A 116 -0.05 3.33 -11.51
N GLY A 117 0.73 3.98 -10.65
CA GLY A 117 2.18 3.83 -10.61
C GLY A 117 2.61 2.40 -10.22
N GLY A 118 1.90 1.78 -9.28
CA GLY A 118 2.15 0.38 -8.90
C GLY A 118 1.81 -0.60 -10.03
N LEU A 119 0.69 -0.39 -10.73
CA LEU A 119 0.30 -1.21 -11.89
C LEU A 119 1.29 -1.06 -13.05
N LYS A 120 1.71 0.17 -13.35
CA LYS A 120 2.75 0.45 -14.35
C LYS A 120 4.05 -0.29 -14.01
N TYR A 121 4.55 -0.13 -12.78
CA TYR A 121 5.76 -0.82 -12.31
C TYR A 121 5.61 -2.35 -12.44
N TYR A 122 4.44 -2.89 -12.08
CA TYR A 122 4.16 -4.31 -12.26
C TYR A 122 4.26 -4.75 -13.72
N ARG A 123 3.69 -4.00 -14.67
CA ARG A 123 3.77 -4.35 -16.10
C ARG A 123 5.21 -4.38 -16.62
N GLU A 124 6.02 -3.42 -16.18
CA GLU A 124 7.42 -3.28 -16.60
C GLU A 124 8.35 -4.31 -15.97
N ASN A 125 7.96 -4.92 -14.83
CA ASN A 125 8.85 -5.76 -14.01
C ASN A 125 8.24 -7.13 -13.65
N LYS A 126 7.09 -7.50 -14.24
CA LYS A 126 6.50 -8.83 -14.02
C LYS A 126 7.41 -9.91 -14.61
N LYS A 127 7.44 -11.06 -13.93
CA LYS A 127 8.19 -12.24 -14.39
C LYS A 127 7.39 -13.03 -15.41
#